data_AF-A0A0N0RZ21-F1
#
_entry.id   AF-A0A0N0RZ21-F1
#
_cell.length_a   1.000
_cell.length_b   1.000
_cell.length_c   1.000
_cell.angle_alpha   90.00
_cell.angle_beta   90.00
_cell.angle_gamma   90.00
#
_symmetry.space_group_name_H-M   'P 1'
#
loop_
_entity.id
_entity.type
_entity.pdbx_description
1 polymer ?
#
loop_
_entity_poly.entity_id
_entity_poly.type
_entity_poly.pdbx_seq_one_letter_code
_entity_poly.pdbx_strand_id
1 'polypeptide(L)'
;MASSTTTSNPTTPSLSLPPSQFARLQPHAYLLAHLSPPPASNQPSIRANGRAASQFRVTSANAGSLTHTNGSAVVRIGDTAAVCGVRAEILHTKDIASWSVLQASSEQNFDKSNEAGVSESQDEEDKGHIQDLNLLVPNVSLSTGCAPGFTPGAPPSALAQSLSHQILSLLHTTRLVRADDLRIWHQPPNLDSEEFRNAGEGMDVDTEEGGGPEREIKAFWVLYIDVMIISLAGNPFDAAWASVLAALRDTKLPKAWWDADNETILCSDDVADAQKLSLRGLPVSSSFCSFEGDAAAGWRAVVIPDAEKQKQKKGAQQRWILADPDGYEEGLSQERASVVVDKENGKTVIVKMEKHGGWAVDSDDLRQLVDVSAQRWDEMKRILDQC
;
A
#
# COMPACT_ATOMS: atom_id res chain seq x y z
N MET A 1 32.35 27.47 -71.47
CA MET A 1 31.42 26.51 -70.84
C MET A 1 32.06 26.06 -69.53
N ALA A 2 31.60 26.60 -68.40
CA ALA A 2 32.09 26.20 -67.08
C ALA A 2 31.10 25.20 -66.48
N SER A 3 31.58 24.01 -66.13
CA SER A 3 30.77 22.94 -65.56
C SER A 3 30.38 23.26 -64.12
N SER A 4 29.08 23.26 -63.84
CA SER A 4 28.51 23.38 -62.49
C SER A 4 28.77 22.09 -61.70
N THR A 5 29.68 22.15 -60.73
CA THR A 5 29.88 21.12 -59.71
C THR A 5 28.73 21.17 -58.69
N THR A 6 27.89 20.14 -58.70
CA THR A 6 26.89 19.87 -57.67
C THR A 6 27.60 19.41 -56.39
N THR A 7 27.57 20.24 -55.35
CA THR A 7 28.01 19.86 -54.00
C THR A 7 27.01 18.90 -53.38
N SER A 8 27.35 17.61 -53.35
CA SER A 8 26.65 16.60 -52.55
C SER A 8 26.93 16.84 -51.06
N ASN A 9 25.89 17.11 -50.26
CA ASN A 9 25.99 17.08 -48.80
C ASN A 9 26.47 15.68 -48.35
N PRO A 10 27.51 15.57 -47.50
CA PRO A 10 27.91 14.29 -46.96
C PRO A 10 26.82 13.78 -46.02
N THR A 11 26.11 12.72 -46.42
CA THR A 11 25.28 11.92 -45.52
C THR A 11 26.20 11.34 -44.45
N THR A 12 26.08 11.83 -43.22
CA THR A 12 26.74 11.26 -42.05
C THR A 12 26.37 9.78 -41.94
N PRO A 13 27.32 8.86 -41.71
CA PRO A 13 27.00 7.45 -41.56
C PRO A 13 26.10 7.27 -40.33
N SER A 14 24.87 6.80 -40.54
CA SER A 14 23.97 6.44 -39.45
C SER A 14 24.46 5.14 -38.83
N LEU A 15 25.07 5.21 -37.66
CA LEU A 15 25.37 4.05 -36.83
C LEU A 15 24.04 3.43 -36.38
N SER A 16 23.61 2.33 -37.03
CA SER A 16 22.46 1.56 -36.58
C SER A 16 22.89 0.62 -35.46
N LEU A 17 22.54 0.98 -34.22
CA LEU A 17 22.78 0.14 -33.06
C LEU A 17 21.60 -0.83 -32.86
N PRO A 18 21.85 -2.09 -32.45
CA PRO A 18 20.79 -2.97 -31.96
C PRO A 18 20.02 -2.32 -30.79
N PRO A 19 18.69 -2.50 -30.68
CA PRO A 19 17.88 -1.87 -29.64
C PRO A 19 18.39 -2.10 -28.22
N SER A 20 18.88 -3.31 -27.92
CA SER A 20 19.42 -3.67 -26.60
C SER A 20 20.73 -2.94 -26.24
N GLN A 21 21.56 -2.62 -27.23
CA GLN A 21 22.78 -1.84 -27.04
C GLN A 21 22.46 -0.36 -26.91
N PHE A 22 21.53 0.14 -27.73
CA PHE A 22 21.10 1.53 -27.68
C PHE A 22 20.41 1.87 -26.36
N ALA A 23 19.55 0.98 -25.85
CA ALA A 23 18.92 1.11 -24.53
C ALA A 23 19.94 1.19 -23.38
N ARG A 24 21.11 0.54 -23.50
CA ARG A 24 22.17 0.62 -22.49
C ARG A 24 23.05 1.87 -22.63
N LEU A 25 23.31 2.31 -23.86
CA LEU A 25 24.20 3.44 -24.14
C LEU A 25 23.52 4.80 -23.95
N GLN A 26 22.29 4.94 -24.43
CA GLN A 26 21.50 6.18 -24.34
C GLN A 26 20.08 5.87 -23.90
N PRO A 27 19.88 5.54 -22.61
CA PRO A 27 18.60 5.04 -22.15
C PRO A 27 17.46 6.07 -22.29
N HIS A 28 17.77 7.35 -22.07
CA HIS A 28 16.80 8.43 -22.22
C HIS A 28 16.36 8.63 -23.67
N ALA A 29 17.29 8.64 -24.63
CA ALA A 29 16.98 8.78 -26.05
C ALA A 29 16.20 7.58 -26.59
N TYR A 30 16.47 6.38 -26.05
CA TYR A 30 15.73 5.17 -26.41
C TYR A 30 14.25 5.24 -26.03
N LEU A 31 13.96 5.64 -24.79
CA LEU A 31 12.58 5.79 -24.31
C LEU A 31 11.84 6.90 -25.07
N LEU A 32 12.52 8.03 -25.31
CA LEU A 32 11.97 9.12 -26.11
C LEU A 32 11.62 8.69 -27.53
N ALA A 33 12.48 7.92 -28.20
CA ALA A 33 12.21 7.44 -29.55
C ALA A 33 10.95 6.56 -29.63
N HIS A 34 10.62 5.85 -28.55
CA HIS A 34 9.44 5.00 -28.46
C HIS A 34 8.18 5.80 -28.11
N LEU A 35 8.30 6.82 -27.25
CA LEU A 35 7.20 7.70 -26.86
C LEU A 35 6.85 8.74 -27.94
N SER A 36 7.83 9.21 -28.71
CA SER A 36 7.64 10.14 -29.83
C SER A 36 8.19 9.52 -31.13
N PRO A 37 7.51 8.52 -31.71
CA PRO A 37 7.94 7.95 -32.98
C PRO A 37 7.87 9.03 -34.07
N PRO A 38 8.84 9.08 -35.01
CA PRO A 38 8.83 10.06 -36.08
C PRO A 38 7.55 9.91 -36.92
N PRO A 39 6.97 11.03 -37.41
CA PRO A 39 5.68 11.02 -38.13
C PRO A 39 5.70 10.19 -39.41
N ALA A 40 6.88 9.83 -39.91
CA ALA A 40 7.06 8.92 -41.04
C ALA A 40 6.75 7.45 -40.73
N SER A 41 6.73 7.05 -39.45
CA SER A 41 6.69 5.63 -39.06
C SER A 41 5.28 5.06 -38.86
N ASN A 42 4.23 5.90 -38.85
CA ASN A 42 2.82 5.52 -38.57
C ASN A 42 2.63 4.59 -37.35
N GLN A 43 3.61 4.56 -36.44
CA GLN A 43 3.61 3.72 -35.26
C GLN A 43 3.00 4.50 -34.10
N PRO A 44 2.08 3.92 -33.33
CA PRO A 44 1.55 4.58 -32.14
C PRO A 44 2.64 4.80 -31.10
N SER A 45 2.47 5.83 -30.26
CA SER A 45 3.30 6.08 -29.08
C SER A 45 3.14 4.92 -28.11
N ILE A 46 4.13 4.03 -28.07
CA ILE A 46 4.16 2.82 -27.25
C ILE A 46 5.45 2.84 -26.45
N ARG A 47 5.42 2.41 -25.19
CA ARG A 47 6.59 2.32 -24.32
C ARG A 47 7.58 1.26 -24.82
N ALA A 48 8.80 1.27 -24.27
CA ALA A 48 9.82 0.26 -24.58
C ALA A 48 9.35 -1.19 -24.36
N ASN A 49 8.38 -1.39 -23.47
CA ASN A 49 7.80 -2.68 -23.11
C ASN A 49 6.54 -3.06 -23.92
N GLY A 50 6.14 -2.25 -24.92
CA GLY A 50 4.96 -2.54 -25.74
C GLY A 50 3.63 -2.05 -25.17
N ARG A 51 3.61 -1.42 -23.98
CA ARG A 51 2.39 -0.90 -23.33
C ARG A 51 2.09 0.55 -23.72
N ALA A 52 0.82 0.95 -23.63
CA ALA A 52 0.43 2.35 -23.68
C ALA A 52 0.88 3.12 -22.42
N ALA A 53 0.87 4.45 -22.47
CA ALA A 53 1.30 5.31 -21.37
C ALA A 53 0.51 5.05 -20.07
N SER A 54 -0.81 4.92 -20.15
CA SER A 54 -1.71 4.70 -19.00
C SER A 54 -1.98 3.22 -18.68
N GLN A 55 -1.33 2.27 -19.38
CA GLN A 55 -1.64 0.85 -19.25
C GLN A 55 -0.83 0.16 -18.15
N PHE A 56 -1.55 -0.40 -17.16
CA PHE A 56 -0.98 -1.23 -16.10
C PHE A 56 -0.55 -2.62 -16.60
N ARG A 57 0.39 -3.24 -15.88
CA ARG A 57 0.73 -4.66 -16.08
C ARG A 57 -0.44 -5.56 -15.69
N VAL A 58 -0.55 -6.69 -16.40
CA VAL A 58 -1.49 -7.77 -16.05
C VAL A 58 -1.21 -8.23 -14.63
N THR A 59 -2.27 -8.30 -13.84
CA THR A 59 -2.21 -8.73 -12.44
C THR A 59 -2.91 -10.05 -12.22
N SER A 60 -2.25 -10.92 -11.47
CA SER A 60 -2.85 -12.13 -10.90
C SER A 60 -2.55 -12.18 -9.41
N ALA A 61 -3.54 -12.61 -8.63
CA ALA A 61 -3.40 -12.84 -7.20
C ALA A 61 -3.87 -14.26 -6.90
N ASN A 62 -3.30 -14.88 -5.87
CA ASN A 62 -3.77 -16.14 -5.30
C ASN A 62 -3.70 -15.99 -3.78
N ALA A 63 -4.85 -16.02 -3.11
CA ALA A 63 -4.94 -16.02 -1.65
C ALA A 63 -4.66 -17.44 -1.10
N GLY A 64 -4.25 -17.55 0.17
CA GLY A 64 -4.11 -18.84 0.86
C GLY A 64 -3.01 -19.75 0.30
N SER A 65 -1.94 -19.18 -0.27
CA SER A 65 -0.85 -19.95 -0.90
C SER A 65 0.12 -20.59 0.10
N LEU A 66 0.22 -20.06 1.33
CA LEU A 66 1.07 -20.57 2.41
C LEU A 66 0.20 -21.18 3.53
N THR A 67 0.54 -22.39 3.95
CA THR A 67 -0.29 -23.18 4.89
C THR A 67 -0.02 -22.90 6.37
N HIS A 68 1.15 -22.36 6.72
CA HIS A 68 1.58 -22.15 8.12
C HIS A 68 1.28 -20.72 8.62
N THR A 69 0.67 -19.88 7.80
CA THR A 69 0.36 -18.48 8.12
C THR A 69 -1.13 -18.30 8.34
N ASN A 70 -1.53 -17.38 9.22
CA ASN A 70 -2.94 -17.05 9.46
C ASN A 70 -3.63 -16.52 8.20
N GLY A 71 -2.88 -15.83 7.33
CA GLY A 71 -3.30 -15.42 6.00
C GLY A 71 -2.11 -15.34 5.07
N SER A 72 -2.31 -15.56 3.78
CA SER A 72 -1.24 -15.40 2.81
C SER A 72 -1.76 -15.02 1.44
N ALA A 73 -0.88 -14.45 0.62
CA ALA A 73 -1.16 -14.22 -0.78
C ALA A 73 0.11 -14.21 -1.63
N VAL A 74 -0.02 -14.64 -2.88
CA VAL A 74 0.99 -14.48 -3.92
C VAL A 74 0.39 -13.58 -4.99
N VAL A 75 1.02 -12.43 -5.23
CA VAL A 75 0.60 -11.47 -6.24
C VAL A 75 1.69 -11.32 -7.29
N ARG A 76 1.29 -11.36 -8.55
CA ARG A 76 2.16 -11.14 -9.70
C ARG A 76 1.62 -9.98 -10.53
N ILE A 77 2.45 -8.97 -10.71
CA ILE A 77 2.21 -7.78 -11.51
C ILE A 77 3.19 -7.80 -12.70
N GLY A 78 2.76 -8.39 -13.82
CA GLY A 78 3.63 -8.69 -14.95
C GLY A 78 4.77 -9.63 -14.56
N ASP A 79 6.00 -9.12 -14.54
CA ASP A 79 7.18 -9.87 -14.13
C ASP A 79 7.56 -9.64 -12.66
N THR A 80 7.00 -8.61 -12.02
CA THR A 80 7.20 -8.39 -10.58
C THR A 80 6.32 -9.36 -9.79
N ALA A 81 6.90 -10.13 -8.89
CA ALA A 81 6.17 -11.11 -8.06
C ALA A 81 6.48 -10.88 -6.57
N ALA A 82 5.44 -10.80 -5.75
CA ALA A 82 5.50 -10.61 -4.31
C ALA A 82 4.66 -11.68 -3.60
N VAL A 83 5.19 -12.17 -2.49
CA VAL A 83 4.51 -13.11 -1.59
C VAL A 83 4.36 -12.44 -0.25
N CYS A 84 3.17 -12.47 0.32
CA CYS A 84 2.90 -11.96 1.66
C CYS A 84 2.37 -13.09 2.55
N GLY A 85 2.90 -13.16 3.77
CA GLY A 85 2.40 -13.99 4.85
C GLY A 85 2.04 -13.11 6.05
N VAL A 86 0.88 -13.38 6.66
CA VAL A 86 0.42 -12.74 7.88
C VAL A 86 0.48 -13.76 9.00
N ARG A 87 1.21 -13.42 10.06
CA ARG A 87 1.30 -14.20 11.29
C ARG A 87 0.75 -13.40 12.44
N ALA A 88 -0.12 -14.02 13.24
CA ALA A 88 -0.67 -13.41 14.42
C ALA A 88 0.02 -13.93 15.69
N GLU A 89 0.38 -13.03 16.60
CA GLU A 89 0.88 -13.33 17.93
C GLU A 89 0.06 -12.58 18.98
N ILE A 90 0.12 -13.03 20.23
CA ILE A 90 -0.67 -12.47 21.33
C ILE A 90 0.22 -11.60 22.20
N LEU A 91 -0.20 -10.35 22.41
CA LEU A 91 0.43 -9.40 23.30
C LEU A 91 -0.46 -9.20 24.53
N HIS A 92 0.03 -9.61 25.70
CA HIS A 92 -0.68 -9.45 26.97
C HIS A 92 -0.70 -7.98 27.40
N THR A 93 -1.81 -7.51 27.96
CA THR A 93 -1.88 -6.14 28.52
C THR A 93 -0.89 -5.91 29.65
N LYS A 94 -0.51 -6.96 30.38
CA LYS A 94 0.53 -6.93 31.42
C LYS A 94 1.92 -6.55 30.87
N ASP A 95 2.21 -6.88 29.60
CA ASP A 95 3.51 -6.61 28.97
C ASP A 95 3.56 -5.21 28.33
N ILE A 96 2.41 -4.53 28.25
CA ILE A 96 2.29 -3.18 27.69
C ILE A 96 2.56 -2.17 28.80
N ALA A 97 3.77 -1.61 28.83
CA ALA A 97 4.18 -0.63 29.84
C ALA A 97 3.26 0.60 29.94
N SER A 98 2.61 0.98 28.84
CA SER A 98 1.72 2.15 28.75
C SER A 98 0.24 1.84 28.99
N TRP A 99 -0.13 0.57 29.25
CA TRP A 99 -1.53 0.13 29.32
C TRP A 99 -2.33 0.90 30.37
N SER A 100 -1.80 1.04 31.59
CA SER A 100 -2.48 1.73 32.68
C SER A 100 -2.71 3.23 32.40
N VAL A 101 -1.89 3.85 31.54
CA VAL A 101 -2.04 5.26 31.13
C VAL A 101 -3.12 5.39 30.05
N LEU A 102 -3.19 4.42 29.13
CA LEU A 102 -4.22 4.37 28.09
C LEU A 102 -5.62 4.12 28.67
N GLN A 103 -5.72 3.26 29.69
CA GLN A 103 -6.97 2.98 30.40
C GLN A 103 -7.50 4.23 31.15
N ALA A 104 -6.61 4.97 31.84
CA ALA A 104 -6.99 6.22 32.51
C ALA A 104 -7.42 7.33 31.53
N SER A 105 -6.89 7.34 30.30
CA SER A 105 -7.25 8.32 29.27
C SER A 105 -8.59 8.03 28.58
N SER A 106 -8.99 6.76 28.50
CA SER A 106 -10.28 6.33 27.95
C SER A 106 -11.42 6.60 28.94
N GLU A 107 -11.18 6.39 30.25
CA GLU A 107 -12.14 6.71 31.33
C GLU A 107 -12.47 8.22 31.40
N GLN A 108 -11.52 9.12 31.11
CA GLN A 108 -11.78 10.57 31.11
C GLN A 108 -12.59 11.09 29.90
N ASN A 109 -12.65 10.34 28.80
CA ASN A 109 -13.40 10.73 27.60
C ASN A 109 -14.86 10.26 27.63
N PHE A 110 -15.21 9.27 28.45
CA PHE A 110 -16.59 8.77 28.58
C PHE A 110 -17.56 9.78 29.21
N ASP A 111 -17.06 10.68 30.06
CA ASP A 111 -17.87 11.68 30.76
C ASP A 111 -18.28 12.91 29.91
N LYS A 112 -17.86 13.00 28.64
CA LYS A 112 -18.13 14.17 27.77
C LYS A 112 -18.90 13.90 26.49
N SER A 113 -19.22 12.65 26.13
CA SER A 113 -19.81 12.29 24.83
C SER A 113 -21.26 11.83 24.91
N ASN A 114 -22.01 12.26 25.92
CA ASN A 114 -23.43 11.93 26.06
C ASN A 114 -24.34 12.90 25.25
N GLU A 115 -24.02 13.12 23.98
CA GLU A 115 -24.96 13.59 22.94
C GLU A 115 -24.23 13.63 21.56
N ALA A 116 -24.69 12.79 20.64
CA ALA A 116 -24.32 12.66 19.21
C ALA A 116 -23.17 11.69 18.85
N GLY A 117 -23.54 10.54 18.23
CA GLY A 117 -22.71 9.84 17.24
C GLY A 117 -21.91 8.62 17.70
N VAL A 118 -22.60 7.51 18.03
CA VAL A 118 -22.00 6.22 18.47
C VAL A 118 -21.00 5.60 17.46
N SER A 119 -20.98 6.05 16.20
CA SER A 119 -20.13 5.46 15.16
C SER A 119 -18.78 6.15 14.94
N GLU A 120 -18.60 7.40 15.39
CA GLU A 120 -17.34 8.15 15.19
C GLU A 120 -16.38 8.02 16.39
N SER A 121 -16.90 7.74 17.59
CA SER A 121 -16.10 7.62 18.82
C SER A 121 -15.24 6.35 18.84
N GLN A 122 -15.78 5.20 18.43
CA GLN A 122 -15.04 3.94 18.35
C GLN A 122 -13.86 3.99 17.35
N ASP A 123 -14.01 4.78 16.28
CA ASP A 123 -13.02 4.89 15.21
C ASP A 123 -11.75 5.67 15.59
N GLU A 124 -11.84 6.60 16.54
CA GLU A 124 -10.68 7.32 17.06
C GLU A 124 -9.98 6.54 18.19
N GLU A 125 -10.72 5.79 19.02
CA GLU A 125 -10.13 4.88 20.01
C GLU A 125 -9.35 3.73 19.35
N ASP A 126 -9.89 3.15 18.27
CA ASP A 126 -9.22 2.12 17.46
C ASP A 126 -7.91 2.60 16.85
N LYS A 127 -7.86 3.87 16.42
CA LYS A 127 -6.67 4.49 15.84
C LYS A 127 -5.57 4.66 16.88
N GLY A 128 -5.92 5.11 18.08
CA GLY A 128 -4.98 5.25 19.20
C GLY A 128 -4.36 3.90 19.54
N HIS A 129 -5.17 2.88 19.83
CA HIS A 129 -4.65 1.59 20.26
C HIS A 129 -3.76 0.88 19.21
N ILE A 130 -4.11 0.90 17.92
CA ILE A 130 -3.29 0.23 16.89
C ILE A 130 -1.93 0.92 16.71
N GLN A 131 -1.90 2.26 16.69
CA GLN A 131 -0.67 3.04 16.52
C GLN A 131 0.18 3.04 17.78
N ASP A 132 -0.43 3.27 18.94
CA ASP A 132 0.26 3.37 20.23
C ASP A 132 0.86 2.03 20.64
N LEU A 133 0.16 0.92 20.36
CA LEU A 133 0.61 -0.43 20.70
C LEU A 133 1.39 -1.13 19.58
N ASN A 134 1.57 -0.47 18.43
CA ASN A 134 2.26 -1.03 17.24
C ASN A 134 1.77 -2.45 16.88
N LEU A 135 0.45 -2.65 16.85
CA LEU A 135 -0.15 -3.98 16.62
C LEU A 135 0.08 -4.51 15.20
N LEU A 136 0.49 -3.66 14.26
CA LEU A 136 0.78 -4.04 12.87
C LEU A 136 2.27 -3.85 12.60
N VAL A 137 2.95 -4.93 12.22
CA VAL A 137 4.39 -4.93 11.98
C VAL A 137 4.67 -5.44 10.56
N PRO A 138 4.68 -4.55 9.54
CA PRO A 138 5.03 -4.93 8.19
C PRO A 138 6.55 -4.95 7.98
N ASN A 139 7.00 -5.96 7.24
CA ASN A 139 8.40 -6.15 6.91
C ASN A 139 8.52 -6.57 5.44
N VAL A 140 9.35 -5.86 4.67
CA VAL A 140 9.60 -6.13 3.25
C VAL A 140 11.01 -6.67 3.08
N SER A 141 11.13 -7.86 2.51
CA SER A 141 12.39 -8.50 2.16
C SER A 141 12.63 -8.45 0.65
N LEU A 142 13.75 -7.80 0.28
CA LEU A 142 14.30 -7.75 -1.08
C LEU A 142 15.52 -8.66 -1.27
N SER A 143 16.07 -9.22 -0.18
CA SER A 143 17.31 -10.01 -0.18
C SER A 143 17.11 -11.47 -0.60
N THR A 144 16.26 -11.68 -1.59
CA THR A 144 15.90 -12.97 -2.19
C THR A 144 16.65 -13.27 -3.49
N GLY A 145 17.44 -12.31 -3.99
CA GLY A 145 17.98 -12.36 -5.35
C GLY A 145 17.00 -11.87 -6.42
N CYS A 146 15.99 -11.06 -6.03
CA CYS A 146 14.91 -10.60 -6.92
C CYS A 146 15.35 -9.70 -8.09
N ALA A 147 16.47 -9.01 -7.94
CA ALA A 147 17.11 -8.25 -9.00
C ALA A 147 18.64 -8.33 -8.86
N PRO A 148 19.42 -8.08 -9.95
CA PRO A 148 20.89 -8.15 -9.92
C PRO A 148 21.56 -7.25 -8.86
N GLY A 149 20.85 -6.22 -8.39
CA GLY A 149 21.33 -5.31 -7.34
C GLY A 149 21.10 -5.80 -5.90
N PHE A 150 20.36 -6.88 -5.68
CA PHE A 150 20.07 -7.43 -4.35
C PHE A 150 20.70 -8.81 -4.22
N THR A 151 21.77 -8.89 -3.43
CA THR A 151 22.39 -10.18 -3.11
C THR A 151 21.54 -10.96 -2.10
N PRO A 152 21.37 -12.28 -2.30
CA PRO A 152 20.69 -13.12 -1.31
C PRO A 152 21.36 -13.05 0.05
N GLY A 153 20.57 -12.88 1.12
CA GLY A 153 21.08 -12.82 2.49
C GLY A 153 21.81 -11.53 2.87
N ALA A 154 21.74 -10.49 2.03
CA ALA A 154 22.23 -9.16 2.39
C ALA A 154 21.44 -8.56 3.57
N PRO A 155 22.06 -7.66 4.36
CA PRO A 155 21.32 -6.85 5.32
C PRO A 155 20.21 -6.05 4.64
N PRO A 156 19.17 -5.63 5.38
CA PRO A 156 18.04 -4.90 4.82
C PRO A 156 18.53 -3.62 4.13
N SER A 157 18.15 -3.46 2.86
CA SER A 157 18.51 -2.29 2.07
C SER A 157 17.69 -1.08 2.49
N ALA A 158 18.17 0.13 2.16
CA ALA A 158 17.42 1.36 2.41
C ALA A 158 16.04 1.35 1.72
N LEU A 159 15.96 0.75 0.52
CA LEU A 159 14.69 0.58 -0.20
C LEU A 159 13.73 -0.35 0.56
N ALA A 160 14.22 -1.48 1.08
CA ALA A 160 13.40 -2.39 1.88
C ALA A 160 12.85 -1.67 3.13
N GLN A 161 13.70 -0.93 3.85
CA GLN A 161 13.30 -0.18 5.04
C GLN A 161 12.29 0.92 4.72
N SER A 162 12.50 1.68 3.63
CA SER A 162 11.58 2.73 3.21
C SER A 162 10.22 2.16 2.79
N LEU A 163 10.21 1.03 2.08
CA LEU A 163 8.97 0.35 1.67
C LEU A 163 8.20 -0.18 2.87
N SER A 164 8.86 -0.83 3.83
CA SER A 164 8.23 -1.28 5.08
C SER A 164 7.58 -0.11 5.82
N HIS A 165 8.29 1.02 5.94
CA HIS A 165 7.75 2.22 6.58
C HIS A 165 6.58 2.84 5.79
N GLN A 166 6.66 2.88 4.46
CA GLN A 166 5.56 3.38 3.62
C GLN A 166 4.31 2.52 3.75
N ILE A 167 4.45 1.18 3.79
CA ILE A 167 3.35 0.24 4.00
C ILE A 167 2.76 0.43 5.40
N LEU A 168 3.59 0.56 6.44
CA LEU A 168 3.13 0.83 7.82
C LEU A 168 2.33 2.12 7.90
N SER A 169 2.88 3.21 7.36
CA SER A 169 2.20 4.51 7.28
C SER A 169 0.86 4.39 6.58
N LEU A 170 0.80 3.64 5.48
CA LEU A 170 -0.41 3.46 4.69
C LEU A 170 -1.45 2.60 5.42
N LEU A 171 -1.05 1.53 6.11
CA LEU A 171 -1.94 0.72 6.98
C LEU A 171 -2.60 1.58 8.06
N HIS A 172 -1.81 2.46 8.68
CA HIS A 172 -2.32 3.39 9.69
C HIS A 172 -3.24 4.47 9.11
N THR A 173 -2.95 4.99 7.91
CA THR A 173 -3.82 6.00 7.27
C THR A 173 -5.13 5.41 6.75
N THR A 174 -5.09 4.17 6.22
CA THR A 174 -6.26 3.50 5.63
C THR A 174 -7.23 2.94 6.67
N ARG A 175 -6.79 2.75 7.92
CA ARG A 175 -7.57 2.09 8.98
C ARG A 175 -8.14 0.74 8.51
N LEU A 176 -7.35 0.00 7.73
CA LEU A 176 -7.81 -1.21 7.07
C LEU A 176 -8.28 -2.28 8.08
N VAL A 177 -7.55 -2.44 9.19
CA VAL A 177 -7.83 -3.42 10.25
C VAL A 177 -8.55 -2.72 11.41
N ARG A 178 -9.64 -3.32 11.89
CA ARG A 178 -10.38 -2.83 13.07
C ARG A 178 -9.67 -3.26 14.35
N ALA A 179 -9.60 -2.40 15.36
CA ALA A 179 -8.94 -2.80 16.61
C ALA A 179 -9.80 -3.80 17.37
N ASP A 180 -11.13 -3.74 17.22
CA ASP A 180 -12.06 -4.70 17.83
C ASP A 180 -11.78 -6.16 17.45
N ASP A 181 -11.36 -6.42 16.20
CA ASP A 181 -11.00 -7.77 15.74
C ASP A 181 -9.68 -8.26 16.36
N LEU A 182 -8.85 -7.34 16.87
CA LEU A 182 -7.59 -7.65 17.52
C LEU A 182 -7.72 -7.75 19.04
N ARG A 183 -8.81 -7.25 19.65
CA ARG A 183 -9.00 -7.25 21.11
C ARG A 183 -9.44 -8.63 21.59
N ILE A 184 -8.76 -9.14 22.63
CA ILE A 184 -9.14 -10.36 23.32
C ILE A 184 -9.83 -9.97 24.62
N TRP A 185 -11.14 -10.18 24.63
CA TRP A 185 -12.02 -9.83 25.74
C TRP A 185 -12.10 -10.94 26.78
N HIS A 186 -12.14 -10.54 28.05
CA HIS A 186 -12.55 -11.38 29.16
C HIS A 186 -13.86 -10.84 29.72
N GLN A 187 -14.89 -11.68 29.75
CA GLN A 187 -16.11 -11.38 30.48
C GLN A 187 -16.06 -12.20 31.78
N PRO A 188 -15.83 -11.56 32.94
CA PRO A 188 -15.81 -12.30 34.19
C PRO A 188 -17.18 -12.96 34.42
N PRO A 189 -17.21 -14.19 34.96
CA PRO A 189 -18.46 -14.88 35.25
C PRO A 189 -19.31 -14.06 36.22
N ASN A 190 -20.59 -13.94 35.92
CA ASN A 190 -21.53 -13.11 36.66
C ASN A 190 -21.90 -13.80 37.98
N LEU A 191 -21.10 -13.57 39.02
CA LEU A 191 -21.23 -14.21 40.34
C LEU A 191 -22.55 -13.85 41.06
N ASP A 192 -23.20 -12.75 40.69
CA ASP A 192 -24.47 -12.32 41.28
C ASP A 192 -25.66 -13.24 40.90
N SER A 193 -25.51 -14.08 39.87
CA SER A 193 -26.60 -14.95 39.39
C SER A 193 -26.90 -16.13 40.32
N GLU A 194 -25.93 -16.55 41.14
CA GLU A 194 -26.01 -17.76 41.95
C GLU A 194 -26.27 -17.48 43.45
N GLU A 195 -26.03 -16.27 43.95
CA GLU A 195 -26.40 -15.90 45.33
C GLU A 195 -27.90 -15.56 45.47
N PHE A 196 -28.55 -15.06 44.41
CA PHE A 196 -29.98 -14.72 44.45
C PHE A 196 -30.96 -15.91 44.31
N ARG A 197 -30.47 -17.13 44.06
CA ARG A 197 -31.34 -18.33 44.04
C ARG A 197 -31.52 -18.98 45.43
N ASN A 198 -30.74 -18.59 46.43
CA ASN A 198 -30.77 -19.20 47.77
C ASN A 198 -31.13 -18.24 48.92
N ALA A 199 -31.61 -17.02 48.64
CA ALA A 199 -32.13 -16.11 49.64
C ALA A 199 -33.60 -15.76 49.37
N GLY A 200 -34.47 -16.77 49.49
CA GLY A 200 -35.88 -16.49 49.73
C GLY A 200 -36.06 -16.00 51.16
N GLU A 201 -36.05 -14.68 51.36
CA GLU A 201 -36.80 -13.90 52.35
C GLU A 201 -36.14 -12.52 52.60
N GLY A 202 -36.78 -11.44 52.15
CA GLY A 202 -36.74 -10.14 52.84
C GLY A 202 -36.05 -8.97 52.13
N MET A 203 -36.87 -7.93 51.91
CA MET A 203 -36.55 -6.50 51.78
C MET A 203 -36.21 -5.93 50.38
N ASP A 204 -37.21 -5.21 49.84
CA ASP A 204 -37.05 -4.14 48.86
C ASP A 204 -35.99 -3.13 49.32
N VAL A 205 -34.88 -3.07 48.59
CA VAL A 205 -33.99 -1.91 48.53
C VAL A 205 -33.81 -1.60 47.06
N ASP A 206 -34.29 -0.44 46.63
CA ASP A 206 -34.07 0.14 45.31
C ASP A 206 -32.55 0.13 45.00
N THR A 207 -32.11 -0.94 44.35
CA THR A 207 -30.73 -1.07 43.85
C THR A 207 -30.79 -0.65 42.39
N GLU A 208 -30.24 0.52 42.10
CA GLU A 208 -30.04 1.02 40.75
C GLU A 208 -29.49 -0.11 39.87
N GLU A 209 -30.18 -0.41 38.76
CA GLU A 209 -29.72 -1.34 37.72
C GLU A 209 -28.44 -0.78 37.08
N GLY A 210 -27.31 -0.96 37.75
CA GLY A 210 -26.01 -0.42 37.37
C GLY A 210 -25.03 -1.53 37.00
N GLY A 211 -24.87 -1.76 35.69
CA GLY A 211 -23.68 -2.37 35.09
C GLY A 211 -23.54 -3.89 35.26
N GLY A 212 -23.92 -4.66 34.24
CA GLY A 212 -23.39 -6.01 34.09
C GLY A 212 -21.85 -6.00 34.03
N PRO A 213 -21.17 -7.13 34.31
CA PRO A 213 -19.72 -7.20 34.45
C PRO A 213 -19.04 -6.57 33.23
N GLU A 214 -18.29 -5.50 33.47
CA GLU A 214 -17.57 -4.79 32.40
C GLU A 214 -16.58 -5.76 31.75
N ARG A 215 -16.63 -5.84 30.42
CA ARG A 215 -15.72 -6.68 29.66
C ARG A 215 -14.34 -6.04 29.71
N GLU A 216 -13.38 -6.75 30.27
CA GLU A 216 -12.01 -6.28 30.34
C GLU A 216 -11.20 -6.78 29.14
N ILE A 217 -10.36 -5.92 28.59
CA ILE A 217 -9.37 -6.31 27.57
C ILE A 217 -8.16 -6.90 28.29
N LYS A 218 -7.81 -8.15 27.97
CA LYS A 218 -6.64 -8.84 28.57
C LYS A 218 -5.45 -8.96 27.62
N ALA A 219 -5.69 -8.86 26.31
CA ALA A 219 -4.62 -8.91 25.32
C ALA A 219 -5.07 -8.38 23.96
N PHE A 220 -4.08 -8.23 23.09
CA PHE A 220 -4.24 -7.85 21.70
C PHE A 220 -3.56 -8.86 20.77
N TRP A 221 -4.14 -9.07 19.59
CA TRP A 221 -3.46 -9.69 18.48
C TRP A 221 -2.51 -8.70 17.81
N VAL A 222 -1.25 -9.11 17.68
CA VAL A 222 -0.22 -8.42 16.90
C VAL A 222 -0.07 -9.15 15.56
N LEU A 223 -0.21 -8.44 14.47
CA LEU A 223 -0.09 -8.97 13.11
C LEU A 223 1.29 -8.62 12.54
N TYR A 224 2.12 -9.65 12.37
CA TYR A 224 3.35 -9.58 11.61
C TYR A 224 3.04 -9.84 10.14
N ILE A 225 3.34 -8.86 9.28
CA ILE A 225 3.04 -8.89 7.86
C ILE A 225 4.38 -8.96 7.12
N ASP A 226 4.79 -10.17 6.77
CA ASP A 226 6.04 -10.39 6.04
C ASP A 226 5.78 -10.44 4.54
N VAL A 227 6.40 -9.52 3.80
CA VAL A 227 6.36 -9.42 2.35
C VAL A 227 7.72 -9.80 1.80
N MET A 228 7.75 -10.78 0.91
CA MET A 228 8.94 -11.24 0.21
C MET A 228 8.77 -11.01 -1.29
N ILE A 229 9.61 -10.17 -1.89
CA ILE A 229 9.60 -9.96 -3.34
C ILE A 229 10.49 -11.03 -3.98
N ILE A 230 9.91 -11.86 -4.86
CA ILE A 230 10.62 -12.95 -5.55
C ILE A 230 11.30 -12.42 -6.81
N SER A 231 10.62 -11.58 -7.57
CA SER A 231 11.13 -10.99 -8.80
C SER A 231 10.78 -9.52 -8.85
N LEU A 232 11.75 -8.67 -9.16
CA LEU A 232 11.57 -7.23 -9.20
C LEU A 232 11.85 -6.70 -10.61
N ALA A 233 10.78 -6.33 -11.31
CA ALA A 233 10.83 -5.72 -12.64
C ALA A 233 10.29 -4.27 -12.63
N GLY A 234 10.43 -3.57 -11.51
CA GLY A 234 9.92 -2.21 -11.27
C GLY A 234 8.61 -2.19 -10.49
N ASN A 235 8.34 -1.05 -9.87
CA ASN A 235 7.22 -0.76 -8.97
C ASN A 235 7.06 -1.77 -7.81
N PRO A 236 8.08 -1.90 -6.92
CA PRO A 236 8.00 -2.82 -5.79
C PRO A 236 6.87 -2.46 -4.81
N PHE A 237 6.55 -1.18 -4.67
CA PHE A 237 5.57 -0.68 -3.70
C PHE A 237 4.16 -1.20 -4.02
N ASP A 238 3.68 -1.03 -5.25
CA ASP A 238 2.32 -1.47 -5.60
C ASP A 238 2.18 -2.99 -5.54
N ALA A 239 3.23 -3.74 -5.94
CA ALA A 239 3.22 -5.20 -5.83
C ALA A 239 3.20 -5.67 -4.37
N ALA A 240 4.02 -5.04 -3.51
CA ALA A 240 4.04 -5.33 -2.09
C ALA A 240 2.69 -4.99 -1.44
N TRP A 241 2.15 -3.80 -1.71
CA TRP A 241 0.87 -3.37 -1.15
C TRP A 241 -0.30 -4.25 -1.59
N ALA A 242 -0.39 -4.59 -2.88
CA ALA A 242 -1.41 -5.52 -3.38
C ALA A 242 -1.30 -6.90 -2.71
N SER A 243 -0.09 -7.40 -2.44
CA SER A 243 0.10 -8.65 -1.72
C SER A 243 -0.34 -8.57 -0.25
N VAL A 244 -0.10 -7.45 0.42
CA VAL A 244 -0.57 -7.20 1.80
C VAL A 244 -2.10 -7.18 1.87
N LEU A 245 -2.76 -6.47 0.95
CA LEU A 245 -4.23 -6.43 0.89
C LEU A 245 -4.83 -7.83 0.68
N ALA A 246 -4.27 -8.57 -0.27
CA ALA A 246 -4.73 -9.93 -0.58
C ALA A 246 -4.53 -10.86 0.62
N ALA A 247 -3.37 -10.77 1.30
CA ALA A 247 -3.07 -11.61 2.46
C ALA A 247 -3.93 -11.25 3.68
N LEU A 248 -4.10 -9.96 3.99
CA LEU A 248 -4.99 -9.51 5.07
C LEU A 248 -6.44 -9.91 4.83
N ARG A 249 -6.89 -9.93 3.57
CA ARG A 249 -8.22 -10.40 3.19
C ARG A 249 -8.36 -11.92 3.32
N ASP A 250 -7.27 -12.68 3.37
CA ASP A 250 -7.29 -14.12 3.61
C ASP A 250 -7.14 -14.46 5.11
N THR A 251 -6.60 -13.54 5.91
CA THR A 251 -6.27 -13.77 7.33
C THR A 251 -7.46 -14.23 8.17
N LYS A 252 -7.27 -15.36 8.85
CA LYS A 252 -8.17 -15.91 9.86
C LYS A 252 -7.43 -16.04 11.18
N LEU A 253 -8.02 -15.47 12.22
CA LEU A 253 -7.53 -15.55 13.59
C LEU A 253 -8.30 -16.63 14.34
N PRO A 254 -7.63 -17.52 15.09
CA PRO A 254 -8.33 -18.46 15.95
C PRO A 254 -9.07 -17.69 17.05
N LYS A 255 -10.21 -18.22 17.50
CA LYS A 255 -10.92 -17.65 18.63
C LYS A 255 -10.06 -17.77 19.88
N ALA A 256 -9.70 -16.63 20.46
CA ALA A 256 -8.95 -16.56 21.70
C ALA A 256 -9.83 -16.03 22.84
N TRP A 257 -9.65 -16.60 24.04
CA TRP A 257 -10.27 -16.11 25.26
C TRP A 257 -9.29 -16.18 26.43
N TRP A 258 -9.53 -15.33 27.43
CA TRP A 258 -8.79 -15.38 28.68
C TRP A 258 -9.34 -16.49 29.57
N ASP A 259 -8.44 -17.35 30.05
CA ASP A 259 -8.74 -18.30 31.12
C ASP A 259 -8.29 -17.71 32.46
N ALA A 260 -9.27 -17.47 33.35
CA ALA A 260 -9.02 -16.91 34.67
C ALA A 260 -8.28 -17.88 35.60
N ASP A 261 -8.44 -19.19 35.41
CA ASP A 261 -7.87 -20.20 36.31
C ASP A 261 -6.36 -20.37 36.07
N ASN A 262 -5.96 -20.38 34.80
CA ASN A 262 -4.56 -20.56 34.39
C ASN A 262 -3.84 -19.23 34.14
N GLU A 263 -4.51 -18.08 34.28
CA GLU A 263 -4.02 -16.75 33.90
C GLU A 263 -3.34 -16.70 32.53
N THR A 264 -3.87 -17.45 31.56
CA THR A 264 -3.30 -17.56 30.20
C THR A 264 -4.39 -17.40 29.15
N ILE A 265 -3.98 -17.10 27.92
CA ILE A 265 -4.88 -16.98 26.79
C ILE A 265 -4.90 -18.31 26.07
N LEU A 266 -6.09 -18.88 25.97
CA LEU A 266 -6.32 -20.11 25.23
C LEU A 266 -6.88 -19.77 23.86
N CYS A 267 -6.41 -20.50 22.85
CA CYS A 267 -6.92 -20.43 21.49
C CYS A 267 -7.71 -21.71 21.20
N SER A 268 -8.80 -21.58 20.46
CA SER A 268 -9.51 -22.76 19.93
C SER A 268 -8.65 -23.40 18.84
N ASP A 269 -8.50 -24.72 18.92
CA ASP A 269 -7.84 -25.53 17.88
C ASP A 269 -8.77 -25.78 16.68
N ASP A 270 -10.08 -25.51 16.83
CA ASP A 270 -11.07 -25.74 15.79
C ASP A 270 -11.06 -24.63 14.74
N VAL A 271 -10.78 -25.01 13.49
CA VAL A 271 -10.76 -24.09 12.33
C VAL A 271 -12.13 -23.44 12.08
N ALA A 272 -13.21 -24.08 12.53
CA ALA A 272 -14.57 -23.54 12.42
C ALA A 272 -14.80 -22.29 13.29
N ASP A 273 -14.07 -22.18 14.40
CA ASP A 273 -14.14 -21.02 15.30
C ASP A 273 -13.26 -19.87 14.83
N ALA A 274 -12.43 -20.08 13.81
CA ALA A 274 -11.54 -19.06 13.30
C ALA A 274 -12.34 -17.92 12.65
N GLN A 275 -12.10 -16.70 13.12
CA GLN A 275 -12.75 -15.50 12.63
C GLN A 275 -11.89 -14.82 11.58
N LYS A 276 -12.52 -14.45 10.47
CA LYS A 276 -11.88 -13.70 9.40
C LYS A 276 -11.82 -12.23 9.76
N LEU A 277 -10.69 -11.56 9.48
CA LEU A 277 -10.55 -10.12 9.69
C LEU A 277 -11.57 -9.32 8.88
N SER A 278 -12.25 -8.38 9.52
CA SER A 278 -13.22 -7.48 8.88
C SER A 278 -12.52 -6.21 8.38
N LEU A 279 -12.02 -6.26 7.15
CA LEU A 279 -11.30 -5.14 6.56
C LEU A 279 -12.22 -3.98 6.16
N ARG A 280 -11.75 -2.74 6.36
CA ARG A 280 -12.42 -1.53 5.89
C ARG A 280 -12.00 -1.22 4.46
N GLY A 281 -12.95 -1.24 3.53
CA GLY A 281 -12.69 -0.84 2.14
C GLY A 281 -11.66 -1.70 1.40
N LEU A 282 -11.10 -1.16 0.32
CA LEU A 282 -10.08 -1.82 -0.48
C LEU A 282 -9.14 -0.77 -1.09
N PRO A 283 -8.23 -0.16 -0.31
CA PRO A 283 -7.34 0.89 -0.79
C PRO A 283 -6.32 0.32 -1.79
N VAL A 284 -6.42 0.65 -3.08
CA VAL A 284 -5.50 0.21 -4.12
C VAL A 284 -4.49 1.31 -4.41
N SER A 285 -3.20 0.98 -4.38
CA SER A 285 -2.13 1.89 -4.77
C SER A 285 -1.90 1.84 -6.28
N SER A 286 -1.57 2.99 -6.85
CA SER A 286 -1.19 3.13 -8.25
C SER A 286 -0.06 4.15 -8.37
N SER A 287 1.07 3.68 -8.87
CA SER A 287 2.29 4.47 -9.04
C SER A 287 2.45 4.93 -10.48
N PHE A 288 2.92 6.17 -10.63
CA PHE A 288 3.09 6.88 -11.88
C PHE A 288 4.47 7.54 -11.91
N CYS A 289 5.06 7.66 -13.09
CA CYS A 289 6.27 8.46 -13.29
C CYS A 289 6.07 9.48 -14.41
N SER A 290 6.72 10.64 -14.29
CA SER A 290 6.78 11.60 -15.38
C SER A 290 8.10 11.44 -16.12
N PHE A 291 7.99 11.42 -17.45
CA PHE A 291 9.12 11.42 -18.36
C PHE A 291 9.11 12.73 -19.16
N GLU A 292 10.17 13.51 -19.03
CA GLU A 292 10.39 14.73 -19.80
C GLU A 292 11.23 14.41 -21.04
N GLY A 293 10.82 14.90 -22.22
CA GLY A 293 11.55 14.64 -23.47
C GLY A 293 12.89 15.35 -23.62
N ASP A 294 13.25 16.27 -22.72
CA ASP A 294 14.56 16.92 -22.73
C ASP A 294 15.25 16.69 -21.38
N ALA A 295 16.14 15.70 -21.32
CA ALA A 295 16.95 15.38 -20.14
C ALA A 295 17.70 16.58 -19.53
N ALA A 296 17.95 17.63 -20.33
CA ALA A 296 18.65 18.83 -19.88
C ALA A 296 17.72 20.02 -19.59
N ALA A 297 16.38 19.83 -19.64
CA ALA A 297 15.41 20.87 -19.28
C ALA A 297 15.49 21.24 -17.79
N GLY A 298 15.60 20.24 -16.91
CA GLY A 298 15.72 20.47 -15.46
C GLY A 298 16.98 21.27 -15.07
N TRP A 299 18.15 20.94 -15.65
CA TRP A 299 19.40 21.67 -15.39
C TRP A 299 19.40 23.08 -15.98
N ARG A 300 18.84 23.27 -17.19
CA ARG A 300 18.77 24.59 -17.84
C ARG A 300 17.85 25.56 -17.12
N ALA A 301 16.75 25.08 -16.53
CA ALA A 301 15.85 25.91 -15.73
C ALA A 301 16.53 26.48 -14.46
N VAL A 302 17.47 25.73 -13.87
CA VAL A 302 18.21 26.15 -12.66
C VAL A 302 19.37 27.11 -12.99
N VAL A 303 20.02 26.93 -14.13
CA VAL A 303 21.24 27.69 -14.49
C VAL A 303 20.94 28.97 -15.27
N ILE A 304 19.81 29.08 -15.98
CA ILE A 304 19.47 30.26 -16.79
C ILE A 304 18.01 30.69 -16.53
N PRO A 305 17.77 31.62 -15.58
CA PRO A 305 16.43 32.10 -15.24
C PRO A 305 15.67 32.78 -16.39
N ASP A 306 16.37 33.36 -17.36
CA ASP A 306 15.77 34.09 -18.50
C ASP A 306 15.45 33.21 -19.72
N ALA A 307 15.71 31.90 -19.67
CA ALA A 307 15.40 30.97 -20.77
C ALA A 307 13.89 30.81 -21.00
N GLU A 308 13.05 31.24 -20.05
CA GLU A 308 11.60 31.24 -20.21
C GLU A 308 11.11 32.14 -21.35
N LYS A 309 11.80 33.25 -21.64
CA LYS A 309 11.38 34.20 -22.68
C LYS A 309 11.61 33.69 -24.11
N GLN A 310 12.46 32.67 -24.30
CA GLN A 310 12.59 31.99 -25.60
C GLN A 310 11.53 30.87 -25.78
N LYS A 311 10.72 30.55 -24.76
CA LYS A 311 9.73 29.45 -24.78
C LYS A 311 8.54 29.67 -25.73
N GLN A 312 8.28 30.88 -26.24
CA GLN A 312 7.15 31.10 -27.15
C GLN A 312 7.38 30.65 -28.61
N LYS A 313 8.58 30.18 -28.98
CA LYS A 313 8.89 29.81 -30.39
C LYS A 313 9.41 28.40 -30.65
N LYS A 314 9.63 27.56 -29.64
CA LYS A 314 9.97 26.14 -29.82
C LYS A 314 9.01 25.29 -28.98
N GLY A 315 8.42 24.29 -29.62
CA GLY A 315 7.21 23.58 -29.20
C GLY A 315 7.16 23.16 -27.73
N ALA A 316 5.93 23.06 -27.22
CA ALA A 316 5.59 22.62 -25.87
C ALA A 316 6.52 21.49 -25.41
N GLN A 317 7.05 21.61 -24.19
CA GLN A 317 7.80 20.54 -23.55
C GLN A 317 6.98 19.25 -23.65
N GLN A 318 7.44 18.30 -24.45
CA GLN A 318 6.75 17.02 -24.58
C GLN A 318 7.01 16.24 -23.29
N ARG A 319 5.93 16.06 -22.52
CA ARG A 319 5.91 15.33 -21.26
C ARG A 319 5.00 14.13 -21.41
N TRP A 320 5.38 13.03 -20.80
CA TRP A 320 4.58 11.81 -20.74
C TRP A 320 4.44 11.38 -19.29
N ILE A 321 3.23 11.02 -18.90
CA ILE A 321 2.96 10.41 -17.60
C ILE A 321 2.72 8.94 -17.86
N LEU A 322 3.55 8.10 -17.25
CA LEU A 322 3.53 6.66 -17.42
C LEU A 322 2.94 6.04 -16.16
N ALA A 323 1.88 5.26 -16.32
CA ALA A 323 1.30 4.44 -15.26
C ALA A 323 2.11 3.14 -15.11
N ASP A 324 2.32 2.73 -13.85
CA ASP A 324 3.01 1.50 -13.49
C ASP A 324 4.38 1.37 -14.19
N PRO A 325 5.36 2.20 -13.78
CA PRO A 325 6.66 2.24 -14.41
C PRO A 325 7.42 0.92 -14.20
N ASP A 326 8.21 0.53 -15.19
CA ASP A 326 9.15 -0.58 -15.05
C ASP A 326 10.49 -0.09 -14.48
N GLY A 327 11.36 -1.03 -14.09
CA GLY A 327 12.65 -0.67 -13.47
C GLY A 327 13.56 0.18 -14.37
N TYR A 328 13.33 0.14 -15.70
CA TYR A 328 14.08 0.95 -16.65
C TYR A 328 13.58 2.41 -16.65
N GLU A 329 12.26 2.60 -16.74
CA GLU A 329 11.61 3.91 -16.67
C GLU A 329 11.79 4.57 -15.30
N GLU A 330 11.73 3.80 -14.21
CA GLU A 330 12.00 4.29 -12.86
C GLU A 330 13.39 4.92 -12.78
N GLY A 331 14.42 4.28 -13.34
CA GLY A 331 15.79 4.82 -13.34
C GLY A 331 15.96 6.11 -14.14
N LEU A 332 15.05 6.39 -15.08
CA LEU A 332 15.08 7.55 -15.97
C LEU A 332 14.23 8.71 -15.48
N SER A 333 13.12 8.42 -14.78
CA SER A 333 12.20 9.40 -14.23
C SER A 333 12.78 10.10 -13.01
N GLN A 334 12.71 11.42 -12.98
CA GLN A 334 13.08 12.23 -11.81
C GLN A 334 11.90 12.50 -10.87
N GLU A 335 10.68 12.37 -11.37
CA GLU A 335 9.46 12.63 -10.64
C GLU A 335 8.53 11.43 -10.70
N ARG A 336 8.00 11.08 -9.52
CA ARG A 336 7.11 9.94 -9.30
C ARG A 336 5.92 10.41 -8.47
N ALA A 337 4.75 9.92 -8.81
CA ALA A 337 3.53 10.13 -8.04
C ALA A 337 2.96 8.77 -7.64
N SER A 338 2.49 8.64 -6.42
CA SER A 338 1.74 7.47 -5.96
C SER A 338 0.38 7.94 -5.46
N VAL A 339 -0.68 7.33 -5.95
CA VAL A 339 -2.05 7.63 -5.57
C VAL A 339 -2.68 6.37 -5.03
N VAL A 340 -3.26 6.47 -3.84
CA VAL A 340 -3.98 5.38 -3.19
C VAL A 340 -5.44 5.77 -3.17
N VAL A 341 -6.26 4.99 -3.87
CA VAL A 341 -7.69 5.22 -4.00
C VAL A 341 -8.46 4.08 -3.35
N ASP A 342 -9.56 4.45 -2.71
CA ASP A 342 -10.58 3.51 -2.27
C ASP A 342 -11.93 3.91 -2.89
N LYS A 343 -12.85 2.97 -3.06
CA LYS A 343 -14.22 3.30 -3.47
C LYS A 343 -15.20 2.86 -2.39
N GLU A 344 -15.71 3.86 -1.69
CA GLU A 344 -16.82 3.70 -0.75
C GLU A 344 -18.12 4.14 -1.43
N ASN A 345 -19.13 3.27 -1.44
CA ASN A 345 -20.46 3.57 -1.98
C ASN A 345 -20.47 4.13 -3.41
N GLY A 346 -19.52 3.70 -4.25
CA GLY A 346 -19.40 4.12 -5.65
C GLY A 346 -18.70 5.48 -5.86
N LYS A 347 -18.27 6.16 -4.78
CA LYS A 347 -17.45 7.37 -4.87
C LYS A 347 -15.99 7.03 -4.66
N THR A 348 -15.12 7.53 -5.54
CA THR A 348 -13.67 7.41 -5.37
C THR A 348 -13.19 8.36 -4.28
N VAL A 349 -12.63 7.81 -3.21
CA VAL A 349 -12.00 8.52 -2.11
C VAL A 349 -10.49 8.38 -2.27
N ILE A 350 -9.78 9.51 -2.22
CA ILE A 350 -8.31 9.50 -2.24
C ILE A 350 -7.86 9.35 -0.79
N VAL A 351 -7.27 8.20 -0.47
CA VAL A 351 -6.79 7.94 0.90
C VAL A 351 -5.43 8.58 1.12
N LYS A 352 -4.54 8.45 0.13
CA LYS A 352 -3.19 8.97 0.20
C LYS A 352 -2.70 9.36 -1.18
N MET A 353 -1.97 10.46 -1.22
CA MET A 353 -1.38 10.96 -2.45
C MET A 353 0.00 11.50 -2.14
N GLU A 354 1.01 10.92 -2.76
CA GLU A 354 2.39 11.34 -2.62
C GLU A 354 2.95 11.75 -3.98
N LYS A 355 3.61 12.90 -4.01
CA LYS A 355 4.33 13.39 -5.17
C LYS A 355 5.79 13.58 -4.75
N HIS A 356 6.69 12.84 -5.37
CA HIS A 356 8.11 12.87 -5.12
C HIS A 356 8.82 13.45 -6.34
N GLY A 357 9.59 14.53 -6.14
CA GLY A 357 10.41 15.14 -7.19
C GLY A 357 9.84 16.44 -7.74
N GLY A 358 10.11 16.70 -9.03
CA GLY A 358 10.01 17.99 -9.71
C GLY A 358 8.62 18.63 -9.86
N TRP A 359 8.52 19.52 -10.85
CA TRP A 359 7.37 20.41 -11.08
C TRP A 359 6.54 19.99 -12.31
N ALA A 360 6.73 18.79 -12.86
CA ALA A 360 6.18 18.44 -14.17
C ALA A 360 4.69 18.04 -14.13
N VAL A 361 4.22 17.49 -13.01
CA VAL A 361 2.82 17.04 -12.85
C VAL A 361 1.93 18.17 -12.36
N ASP A 362 0.99 18.61 -13.21
CA ASP A 362 0.00 19.67 -12.94
C ASP A 362 -1.28 19.15 -12.27
N SER A 363 -2.09 20.06 -11.74
CA SER A 363 -3.38 19.71 -11.10
C SER A 363 -4.38 18.99 -12.00
N ASP A 364 -4.41 19.30 -13.31
CA ASP A 364 -5.30 18.61 -14.25
C ASP A 364 -4.79 17.21 -14.58
N ASP A 365 -3.47 17.03 -14.63
CA ASP A 365 -2.84 15.72 -14.80
C ASP A 365 -3.15 14.83 -13.58
N LEU A 366 -3.12 15.41 -12.37
CA LEU A 366 -3.48 14.70 -11.14
C LEU A 366 -4.92 14.17 -11.14
N ARG A 367 -5.88 14.92 -11.70
CA ARG A 367 -7.26 14.45 -11.84
C ARG A 367 -7.33 13.24 -12.78
N GLN A 368 -6.63 13.30 -13.90
CA GLN A 368 -6.55 12.17 -14.83
C GLN A 368 -5.90 10.94 -14.17
N LEU A 369 -4.87 11.14 -13.33
CA LEU A 369 -4.25 10.04 -12.57
C LEU A 369 -5.24 9.39 -11.60
N VAL A 370 -6.09 10.18 -10.93
CA VAL A 370 -7.13 9.64 -10.05
C VAL A 370 -8.16 8.83 -10.83
N ASP A 371 -8.58 9.30 -12.02
CA ASP A 371 -9.52 8.56 -12.87
C ASP A 371 -8.93 7.22 -13.35
N VAL A 372 -7.66 7.21 -13.74
CA VAL A 372 -6.93 6.00 -14.13
C VAL A 372 -6.78 5.04 -12.93
N SER A 373 -6.46 5.56 -11.75
CA SER A 373 -6.43 4.77 -10.50
C SER A 373 -7.80 4.19 -10.14
N ALA A 374 -8.89 4.92 -10.39
CA ALA A 374 -10.24 4.46 -10.12
C ALA A 374 -10.65 3.28 -11.03
N GLN A 375 -10.21 3.28 -12.29
CA GLN A 375 -10.38 2.14 -13.20
C GLN A 375 -9.55 0.94 -12.72
N ARG A 376 -8.31 1.20 -12.30
CA ARG A 376 -7.42 0.18 -11.76
C ARG A 376 -7.97 -0.49 -10.51
N TRP A 377 -8.65 0.26 -9.66
CA TRP A 377 -9.33 -0.25 -8.48
C TRP A 377 -10.41 -1.29 -8.85
N ASP A 378 -11.21 -1.03 -9.89
CA ASP A 378 -12.26 -1.97 -10.33
C ASP A 378 -11.64 -3.28 -10.84
N GLU A 379 -10.54 -3.20 -11.59
CA GLU A 379 -9.80 -4.37 -12.06
C GLU A 379 -9.26 -5.20 -10.90
N MET A 380 -8.61 -4.53 -9.93
CA MET A 380 -8.00 -5.19 -8.78
C MET A 380 -9.06 -5.85 -7.89
N LYS A 381 -10.17 -5.15 -7.64
CA LYS A 381 -11.30 -5.72 -6.89
C LYS A 381 -11.83 -6.99 -7.57
N ARG A 382 -12.01 -6.98 -8.89
CA ARG A 382 -12.44 -8.17 -9.64
C ARG A 382 -11.46 -9.34 -9.50
N ILE A 383 -10.15 -9.07 -9.51
CA ILE A 383 -9.12 -10.11 -9.35
C ILE A 383 -9.14 -10.68 -7.92
N LEU A 384 -9.25 -9.81 -6.91
CA LEU A 384 -9.27 -10.23 -5.51
C LEU A 384 -10.58 -10.92 -5.10
N ASP A 385 -11.69 -10.64 -5.78
CA ASP A 385 -12.96 -11.34 -5.59
C ASP A 385 -12.97 -12.73 -6.26
N GLN A 386 -12.06 -12.98 -7.20
CA GLN A 386 -11.89 -14.28 -7.86
C GLN A 386 -10.92 -15.21 -7.11
N CYS A 387 -10.22 -14.69 -6.11
CA CYS A 387 -9.35 -15.43 -5.18
C CYS A 387 -10.18 -15.94 -4.00
#